data_AF-A0A1G2SGC8-F1
#
_entry.id   AF-A0A1G2SGC8-F1
#
_cell.length_a   1.000
_cell.length_b   1.000
_cell.length_c   1.000
_cell.angle_alpha   90.00
_cell.angle_beta   90.00
_cell.angle_gamma   90.00
#
_symmetry.space_group_name_H-M   'P 1'
#
loop_
_entity.id
_entity.type
_entity.pdbx_description
1 polymer ?
#
loop_
_entity_poly.entity_id
_entity_poly.type
_entity_poly.pdbx_seq_one_letter_code
_entity_poly.pdbx_strand_id
1 'polypeptide(L)' 'MLNNHVYNLLLQATQEHKSLWRIKDSYKKDADGCAECTAFWEKVEKDKEGHVGELEEMIKKHL' A
#
# COMPACT_ATOMS: atom_id res chain seq x y z
N MET A 1 27.50 -4.04 -0.77
CA MET A 1 26.58 -4.29 0.36
C MET A 1 25.24 -3.72 -0.02
N LEU A 2 24.14 -4.45 0.19
CA LEU A 2 22.78 -3.90 0.05
C LEU A 2 22.73 -2.56 0.79
N ASN A 3 22.60 -1.46 0.05
CA ASN A 3 22.43 -0.15 0.65
C ASN A 3 21.14 -0.22 1.50
N ASN A 4 21.22 0.13 2.78
CA ASN A 4 20.05 0.16 3.67
C ASN A 4 18.86 0.87 3.01
N HIS A 5 19.13 1.83 2.13
CA HIS A 5 18.10 2.49 1.35
C HIS A 5 17.27 1.55 0.45
N VAL A 6 17.90 0.73 -0.40
CA VAL A 6 17.17 -0.19 -1.31
C VAL A 6 16.40 -1.25 -0.52
N TYR A 7 17.03 -1.76 0.55
CA TYR A 7 16.37 -2.69 1.46
C TYR A 7 15.13 -2.05 2.11
N ASN A 8 15.25 -0.82 2.59
CA ASN A 8 14.13 -0.09 3.20
C ASN A 8 12.99 0.15 2.20
N LEU A 9 13.30 0.49 0.94
CA LEU A 9 12.30 0.68 -0.10
C LEU A 9 11.54 -0.62 -0.39
N LEU A 10 12.25 -1.74 -0.56
CA LEU A 10 11.65 -3.07 -0.77
C LEU A 10 10.80 -3.52 0.42
N LEU A 11 11.28 -3.27 1.64
CA LEU A 11 10.56 -3.58 2.85
C LEU A 11 9.26 -2.77 2.94
N GLN A 12 9.31 -1.47 2.67
CA GLN A 12 8.13 -0.61 2.68
C GLN A 12 7.12 -1.03 1.60
N ALA A 13 7.57 -1.28 0.36
CA ALA A 13 6.72 -1.74 -0.73
C ALA A 13 5.96 -3.03 -0.33
N THR A 14 6.66 -3.97 0.31
CA THR A 14 6.08 -5.21 0.80
C THR A 14 4.97 -4.95 1.84
N GLN A 15 5.16 -3.99 2.75
CA GLN A 15 4.13 -3.65 3.74
C GLN A 15 2.91 -3.00 3.09
N GLU A 16 3.11 -2.11 2.12
CA GLU A 16 2.01 -1.47 1.40
C GLU A 16 1.19 -2.48 0.60
N HIS A 17 1.83 -3.42 -0.11
CA HIS A 17 1.13 -4.51 -0.80
C HIS A 17 0.30 -5.37 0.15
N LYS A 18 0.86 -5.74 1.32
CA LYS A 18 0.11 -6.50 2.34
C LYS A 18 -1.09 -5.70 2.86
N SER A 19 -0.91 -4.41 3.08
CA SER A 19 -2.00 -3.54 3.55
C SER A 19 -3.09 -3.39 2.50
N LEU A 20 -2.73 -3.17 1.24
CA LEU A 20 -3.67 -3.10 0.11
C LEU A 20 -4.48 -4.38 -0.02
N TRP A 21 -3.83 -5.53 0.08
CA TRP A 21 -4.50 -6.82 0.03
C TRP A 21 -5.57 -6.93 1.12
N ARG A 22 -5.24 -6.60 2.38
CA ARG A 22 -6.21 -6.62 3.49
C ARG A 22 -7.37 -5.64 3.30
N ILE A 23 -7.10 -4.45 2.75
CA ILE A 23 -8.16 -3.47 2.47
C ILE A 23 -9.11 -3.99 1.40
N LYS A 24 -8.55 -4.52 0.30
CA LYS A 24 -9.31 -5.05 -0.84
C LYS A 24 -10.11 -6.29 -0.48
N ASP A 25 -9.52 -7.20 0.29
CA ASP A 25 -10.13 -8.51 0.57
C ASP A 25 -10.95 -8.55 1.86
N SER A 26 -10.65 -7.73 2.86
CA SER A 26 -11.34 -7.79 4.16
C SER A 26 -11.97 -6.46 4.56
N TYR A 27 -11.19 -5.40 4.71
CA TYR A 27 -11.66 -4.21 5.44
C TYR A 27 -12.84 -3.49 4.77
N LYS A 28 -12.87 -3.43 3.43
CA LYS A 28 -14.02 -2.88 2.71
C LYS A 28 -15.29 -3.73 2.88
N LYS A 29 -15.16 -5.05 2.97
CA LYS A 29 -16.28 -5.98 3.23
C LYS A 29 -16.76 -5.84 4.68
N ASP A 30 -15.84 -5.73 5.62
CA ASP A 30 -16.14 -5.57 7.05
C ASP A 30 -16.79 -4.21 7.36
N ALA A 31 -16.56 -3.21 6.51
CA ALA A 31 -17.17 -1.88 6.59
C ALA A 31 -18.56 -1.78 5.94
N ASP A 32 -19.11 -2.89 5.43
CA ASP A 32 -20.42 -2.89 4.79
C ASP A 32 -21.52 -2.39 5.73
N GLY A 33 -22.47 -1.63 5.19
CA GLY A 33 -23.50 -0.93 5.96
C GLY A 33 -23.05 0.40 6.61
N CYS A 34 -21.78 0.79 6.53
CA CYS A 34 -21.29 2.11 6.95
C CYS A 34 -20.68 2.88 5.77
N ALA A 35 -21.47 3.75 5.12
CA ALA A 35 -21.03 4.50 3.94
C ALA A 35 -19.78 5.36 4.17
N GLU A 36 -19.67 5.99 5.34
CA GLU A 36 -18.48 6.77 5.72
C GLU A 36 -17.24 5.89 5.85
N CYS A 37 -17.39 4.71 6.46
CA CYS A 37 -16.31 3.74 6.64
C CYS A 37 -15.84 3.18 5.29
N THR A 38 -16.78 2.84 4.39
CA THR A 38 -16.46 2.37 3.04
C THR A 38 -15.68 3.45 2.27
N ALA A 39 -16.18 4.70 2.28
CA ALA A 39 -15.51 5.81 1.61
C ALA A 39 -14.11 6.08 2.17
N PHE A 40 -13.92 5.93 3.49
CA PHE A 40 -12.60 5.99 4.11
C PHE A 40 -11.67 4.91 3.56
N TRP A 41 -12.11 3.65 3.51
CA TRP A 41 -11.27 2.56 3.01
C TRP A 41 -10.96 2.67 1.52
N GLU A 42 -11.89 3.16 0.71
CA GLU A 42 -11.65 3.47 -0.71
C GLU A 42 -10.60 4.56 -0.88
N LYS A 43 -10.62 5.60 -0.03
CA LYS A 43 -9.57 6.62 -0.02
C LYS A 43 -8.22 6.02 0.35
N VAL A 44 -8.15 5.26 1.44
CA VAL A 44 -6.89 4.63 1.91
C VAL A 44 -6.33 3.67 0.87
N GLU A 45 -7.19 2.92 0.17
CA GLU A 45 -6.79 2.06 -0.95
C GLU A 45 -6.09 2.86 -2.05
N LYS A 46 -6.71 3.95 -2.54
CA LYS A 46 -6.14 4.80 -3.59
C LYS A 46 -4.82 5.43 -3.17
N ASP A 47 -4.75 5.97 -1.95
CA ASP A 47 -3.52 6.58 -1.43
C ASP A 47 -2.37 5.56 -1.39
N LYS A 48 -2.66 4.32 -0.98
CA LYS A 48 -1.67 3.23 -0.93
C LYS A 48 -1.26 2.73 -2.31
N GLU A 49 -2.17 2.68 -3.28
CA GLU A 49 -1.80 2.37 -4.67
C GLU A 49 -0.82 3.40 -5.23
N GLY A 50 -1.03 4.69 -4.92
CA GLY A 50 -0.08 5.76 -5.23
C GLY A 50 1.28 5.53 -4.60
N HIS A 51 1.31 5.26 -3.29
CA HIS A 51 2.57 4.99 -2.57
C HIS A 51 3.33 3.77 -3.13
N VAL A 52 2.63 2.70 -3.50
CA VAL A 52 3.27 1.53 -4.15
C VAL A 52 3.92 1.95 -5.47
N GLY A 53 3.24 2.72 -6.30
CA GLY A 53 3.79 3.23 -7.56
C GLY A 53 5.08 4.02 -7.35
N GLU A 54 5.08 4.95 -6.40
CA GLU A 54 6.27 5.74 -6.05
C GLU A 54 7.42 4.87 -5.53
N LEU A 55 7.12 3.89 -4.65
CA LEU A 55 8.12 2.95 -4.13
C LEU A 55 8.73 2.11 -5.25
N GLU A 56 7.92 1.59 -6.18
CA GLU A 56 8.40 0.84 -7.33
C GLU A 56 9.31 1.66 -8.23
N GLU A 57 8.96 2.92 -8.49
CA GLU A 57 9.81 3.84 -9.25
C GLU A 57 11.15 4.09 -8.56
N MET A 58 11.14 4.29 -7.24
CA MET A 58 12.37 4.51 -6.47
C MET A 58 13.24 3.25 -6.43
N ILE A 59 12.64 2.07 -6.25
CA ILE A 59 13.36 0.80 -6.31
C ILE A 59 14.05 0.65 -7.67
N LYS A 60 13.35 0.91 -8.78
CA LYS A 60 13.91 0.84 -10.15
C LYS A 60 15.09 1.79 -10.37
N LYS A 61 15.10 2.96 -9.73
CA LYS A 61 16.21 3.94 -9.84
C LYS A 61 17.46 3.53 -9.05
N HIS A 62 17.33 2.63 -8.09
CA HIS A 62 18.40 2.27 -7.16
C HIS A 62 18.84 0.79 -7.23
N LEU A 63 18.24 0.00 -8.13
CA LEU A 63 18.70 -1.33 -8.55
C LEU A 63 19.57 -1.21 -9.81
#